data_AF-A0A1X1N1F8-F1
#
_entry.id   AF-A0A1X1N1F8-F1
#
_cell.length_a   1.000
_cell.length_b   1.000
_cell.length_c   1.000
_cell.angle_alpha   90.00
_cell.angle_beta   90.00
_cell.angle_gamma   90.00
#
_symmetry.space_group_name_H-M   'P 1'
#
loop_
_entity.id
_entity.type
_entity.pdbx_description
1 polymer ?
#
loop_
_entity_poly.entity_id
_entity_poly.type
_entity_poly.pdbx_seq_one_letter_code
_entity_poly.pdbx_strand_id
1 'polypeptide(L)'
;MYSLTPGYRVPALQRGLSPVETTLTKINAGIGGAILASAMITPPPVWTFGAVGAAAALLNVAPGHRSIARWAAVGYRRLRERTAPGSMVAQPGTTATWQLYPDHGTMQDPHSRMAFHDAFSRALAFAGGQARTAGIQVHVTHHAAVEEFTAHTQTISVHVPKGLGHAERIIGTLEGEFARLGALTSAEPAPVLEVVERGPGWVGLDDGRYAVTARITGWPDETDGDLMRKVLLGDGKADHKNPLFVTDRSFAVLYRPMPPGQARRSAKWQSAAAEAFTTDKIKQAANEIATGATHGALVQGATLVDIDAYLTVWGDNPEAVTDARWQASLVADRHRIRLDWLTGQQHRAHVMTTPHGASTRKGAIL
;
A
#
# COMPACT_ATOMS: atom_id res chain seq x y z
N MET A 1 -4.18 2.35 18.05
CA MET A 1 -3.94 0.98 17.55
C MET A 1 -4.64 0.88 16.21
N TYR A 2 -3.90 1.10 15.11
CA TYR A 2 -4.45 0.93 13.76
C TYR A 2 -4.66 -0.58 13.53
N SER A 3 -5.75 -1.11 14.07
CA SER A 3 -6.21 -2.48 13.79
C SER A 3 -6.86 -2.46 12.42
N LEU A 4 -6.03 -2.35 11.40
CA LEU A 4 -6.44 -2.58 10.02
C LEU A 4 -6.24 -4.07 9.78
N THR A 5 -7.28 -4.86 9.96
CA THR A 5 -7.27 -6.25 9.50
C THR A 5 -6.90 -6.22 8.01
N PRO A 6 -5.69 -6.67 7.61
CA PRO A 6 -5.26 -6.53 6.23
C PRO A 6 -6.14 -7.41 5.36
N GLY A 7 -6.87 -6.80 4.43
CA GLY A 7 -7.54 -7.57 3.39
C GLY A 7 -6.51 -8.42 2.64
N TYR A 8 -6.70 -9.74 2.59
CA TYR A 8 -5.81 -10.66 1.91
C TYR A 8 -5.53 -10.20 0.47
N ARG A 9 -4.26 -9.97 0.16
CA ARG A 9 -3.79 -9.50 -1.15
C ARG A 9 -3.77 -10.67 -2.12
N VAL A 10 -4.77 -10.77 -3.01
CA VAL A 10 -4.71 -11.75 -4.11
C VAL A 10 -3.54 -11.36 -5.03
N PRO A 11 -2.51 -12.22 -5.22
CA PRO A 11 -1.24 -11.82 -5.83
C PRO A 11 -1.31 -11.36 -7.30
N ALA A 12 -2.42 -11.53 -8.01
CA ALA A 12 -2.51 -11.24 -9.44
C ALA A 12 -3.65 -10.29 -9.83
N LEU A 13 -4.82 -10.38 -9.21
CA LEU A 13 -6.00 -9.55 -9.55
C LEU A 13 -6.00 -8.18 -8.83
N GLN A 14 -5.22 -8.04 -7.76
CA GLN A 14 -5.08 -6.81 -6.97
C GLN A 14 -3.69 -6.19 -7.06
N ARG A 15 -2.78 -6.68 -7.90
CA ARG A 15 -1.63 -5.85 -8.28
C ARG A 15 -2.12 -4.95 -9.39
N GLY A 16 -1.92 -3.63 -9.28
CA GLY A 16 -2.17 -2.72 -10.40
C GLY A 16 -1.20 -3.05 -11.51
N LEU A 17 -1.50 -4.12 -12.24
CA LEU A 17 -0.70 -4.64 -13.32
C LEU A 17 -0.55 -3.50 -14.33
N SER A 18 0.68 -3.22 -14.75
CA SER A 18 0.92 -2.32 -15.87
C SER A 18 0.06 -2.71 -17.07
N PRO A 19 -0.18 -1.82 -18.04
CA PRO A 19 -0.91 -2.17 -19.26
C PRO A 19 -0.35 -3.44 -19.93
N VAL A 20 0.97 -3.64 -19.89
CA VAL A 20 1.64 -4.84 -20.39
C VAL A 20 1.25 -6.06 -19.56
N GLU A 21 1.38 -6.01 -18.23
CA GLU A 21 1.01 -7.12 -17.34
C GLU A 21 -0.50 -7.43 -17.38
N THR A 22 -1.35 -6.41 -17.56
CA THR A 22 -2.80 -6.56 -17.73
C THR A 22 -3.11 -7.25 -19.05
N THR A 23 -2.43 -6.86 -20.13
CA THR A 23 -2.58 -7.47 -21.45
C THR A 23 -2.12 -8.92 -21.42
N LEU A 24 -0.95 -9.20 -20.82
CA LEU A 24 -0.44 -10.56 -20.63
C LEU A 24 -1.38 -11.41 -19.77
N THR A 25 -1.98 -10.83 -18.72
CA THR A 25 -2.96 -11.53 -17.87
C THR A 25 -4.25 -11.85 -18.63
N LYS A 26 -4.74 -10.93 -19.46
CA LYS A 26 -5.92 -11.16 -20.32
C LYS A 26 -5.67 -12.24 -21.36
N ILE A 27 -4.51 -12.21 -22.00
CA ILE A 27 -4.08 -13.23 -22.97
C ILE A 27 -4.04 -14.61 -22.29
N ASN A 28 -3.46 -14.69 -21.09
CA ASN A 28 -3.39 -15.95 -20.33
C ASN A 28 -4.76 -16.46 -19.87
N ALA A 29 -5.67 -15.58 -19.43
CA ALA A 29 -7.03 -15.98 -19.07
C ALA A 29 -7.82 -16.53 -20.27
N GLY A 30 -7.63 -15.93 -21.46
CA GLY A 30 -8.23 -16.43 -22.71
C GLY A 30 -7.69 -17.80 -23.12
N ILE A 31 -6.37 -18.00 -23.02
CA ILE A 31 -5.72 -19.26 -23.41
C ILE A 31 -5.98 -20.38 -22.37
N GLY A 32 -5.99 -20.06 -21.08
CA GLY A 32 -6.34 -21.00 -20.00
C GLY A 32 -7.78 -21.51 -20.09
N GLY A 33 -8.72 -20.65 -20.51
CA GLY A 33 -10.10 -21.06 -20.81
C GLY A 33 -10.19 -22.00 -22.02
N ALA A 34 -9.38 -21.77 -23.06
CA ALA A 34 -9.33 -22.63 -24.24
C ALA A 34 -8.73 -24.02 -23.95
N ILE A 35 -7.76 -24.11 -23.02
CA ILE A 35 -7.15 -25.39 -22.60
C ILE A 35 -8.11 -26.20 -21.74
N LEU A 36 -8.87 -25.57 -20.84
CA LEU A 36 -9.91 -26.26 -20.07
C LEU A 36 -11.03 -26.77 -20.98
N ALA A 37 -11.40 -26.00 -22.01
CA ALA A 37 -12.37 -26.45 -23.01
C ALA A 37 -11.85 -27.62 -23.88
N SER A 38 -10.54 -27.66 -24.19
CA SER A 38 -9.96 -28.75 -24.98
C SER A 38 -9.74 -30.03 -24.18
N ALA A 39 -9.47 -29.93 -22.88
CA ALA A 39 -9.34 -31.06 -21.96
C ALA A 39 -10.66 -31.82 -21.71
N MET A 40 -11.81 -31.20 -22.03
CA MET A 40 -13.13 -31.86 -21.94
C MET A 40 -13.50 -32.68 -23.20
N ILE A 41 -12.66 -32.67 -24.24
CA ILE A 41 -12.89 -33.45 -25.47
C ILE A 41 -12.13 -34.77 -25.37
N THR A 42 -12.84 -35.90 -25.44
CA THR A 42 -12.25 -37.24 -25.35
C THR A 42 -12.49 -38.03 -26.65
N PRO A 43 -11.46 -38.65 -27.27
CA PRO A 43 -10.05 -38.61 -26.90
C PRO A 43 -9.38 -37.27 -27.27
N PRO A 44 -8.39 -36.80 -26.48
CA PRO A 44 -7.71 -35.55 -26.75
C PRO A 44 -6.88 -35.67 -28.04
N PRO A 45 -7.11 -34.83 -29.06
CA PRO A 45 -6.38 -34.93 -30.32
C PRO A 45 -4.91 -34.50 -30.14
N VAL A 46 -3.98 -35.04 -30.94
CA VAL A 46 -2.51 -34.89 -30.78
C VAL A 46 -2.03 -33.44 -30.60
N TRP A 47 -2.74 -32.44 -31.14
CA TRP A 47 -2.43 -31.02 -30.95
C TRP A 47 -2.52 -30.55 -29.49
N THR A 48 -3.21 -31.28 -28.62
CA THR A 48 -3.28 -30.99 -27.18
C THR A 48 -1.92 -31.10 -26.47
N PHE A 49 -1.02 -31.98 -26.91
CA PHE A 49 0.35 -32.03 -26.39
C PHE A 49 1.14 -30.77 -26.78
N GLY A 50 0.96 -30.28 -28.01
CA GLY A 50 1.50 -28.99 -28.46
C GLY A 50 0.90 -27.81 -27.69
N ALA A 51 -0.40 -27.85 -27.38
CA ALA A 51 -1.07 -26.84 -26.56
C ALA A 51 -0.58 -26.83 -25.10
N VAL A 52 -0.31 -27.99 -24.51
CA VAL A 52 0.27 -28.12 -23.16
C VAL A 52 1.74 -27.64 -23.15
N GLY A 53 2.53 -27.95 -24.17
CA GLY A 53 3.89 -27.43 -24.33
C GLY A 53 3.91 -25.91 -24.52
N ALA A 54 3.03 -25.37 -25.35
CA ALA A 54 2.85 -23.93 -25.52
C ALA A 54 2.34 -23.26 -24.24
N ALA A 55 1.45 -23.90 -23.49
CA ALA A 55 0.98 -23.43 -22.20
C ALA A 55 2.08 -23.42 -21.13
N ALA A 56 2.96 -24.43 -21.11
CA ALA A 56 4.11 -24.48 -20.21
C ALA A 56 5.18 -23.43 -20.56
N ALA A 57 5.43 -23.20 -21.86
CA ALA A 57 6.29 -22.10 -22.32
C ALA A 57 5.67 -20.74 -21.97
N LEU A 58 4.36 -20.58 -22.19
CA LEU A 58 3.62 -19.39 -21.81
C LEU A 58 3.55 -19.20 -20.29
N LEU A 59 3.52 -20.26 -19.48
CA LEU A 59 3.56 -20.18 -18.01
C LEU A 59 4.95 -19.75 -17.49
N ASN A 60 6.02 -20.12 -18.19
CA ASN A 60 7.36 -19.59 -17.94
C ASN A 60 7.54 -18.13 -18.41
N VAL A 61 6.70 -17.68 -19.34
CA VAL A 61 6.57 -16.28 -19.76
C VAL A 61 5.51 -15.52 -18.91
N ALA A 62 4.55 -16.21 -18.31
CA ALA A 62 3.43 -15.67 -17.54
C ALA A 62 3.92 -15.07 -16.21
N PRO A 63 3.17 -14.14 -15.57
CA PRO A 63 3.66 -13.42 -14.40
C PRO A 63 3.64 -14.26 -13.11
N GLY A 64 4.41 -15.35 -13.08
CA GLY A 64 4.82 -16.06 -11.88
C GLY A 64 6.09 -15.44 -11.27
N HIS A 65 6.40 -15.79 -10.03
CA HIS A 65 7.62 -15.36 -9.34
C HIS A 65 8.93 -15.86 -10.01
N ARG A 66 8.82 -16.75 -11.02
CA ARG A 66 9.95 -17.33 -11.76
C ARG A 66 10.00 -16.94 -13.25
N SER A 67 9.16 -16.02 -13.72
CA SER A 67 9.09 -15.71 -15.16
C SER A 67 10.15 -14.74 -15.64
N ILE A 68 10.75 -15.08 -16.79
CA ILE A 68 11.76 -14.25 -17.48
C ILE A 68 11.16 -12.92 -17.92
N ALA A 69 9.89 -12.89 -18.35
CA ALA A 69 9.23 -11.66 -18.76
C ALA A 69 9.01 -10.72 -17.56
N ARG A 70 8.75 -11.26 -16.38
CA ARG A 70 8.68 -10.47 -15.15
C ARG A 70 10.05 -9.90 -14.80
N TRP A 71 11.12 -10.69 -14.86
CA TRP A 71 12.48 -10.20 -14.61
C TRP A 71 12.91 -9.14 -15.63
N ALA A 72 12.58 -9.31 -16.91
CA ALA A 72 12.83 -8.32 -17.95
C ALA A 72 12.02 -7.03 -17.73
N ALA A 73 10.74 -7.13 -17.35
CA ALA A 73 9.91 -5.97 -17.02
C ALA A 73 10.40 -5.24 -15.76
N VAL A 74 10.82 -5.98 -14.72
CA VAL A 74 11.43 -5.42 -13.51
C VAL A 74 12.76 -4.74 -13.83
N GLY A 75 13.61 -5.37 -14.64
CA GLY A 75 14.89 -4.80 -15.08
C GLY A 75 14.71 -3.53 -15.93
N TYR A 76 13.79 -3.56 -16.90
CA TYR A 76 13.45 -2.40 -17.72
C TYR A 76 12.92 -1.24 -16.86
N ARG A 77 12.04 -1.50 -15.90
CA ARG A 77 11.54 -0.45 -15.00
C ARG A 77 12.60 0.07 -14.04
N ARG A 78 13.49 -0.78 -13.53
CA ARG A 78 14.66 -0.35 -12.74
C ARG A 78 15.56 0.61 -13.53
N LEU A 79 15.57 0.52 -14.86
CA LEU A 79 16.32 1.43 -15.73
C LEU A 79 15.52 2.69 -16.09
N ARG A 80 14.24 2.54 -16.45
CA ARG A 80 13.39 3.64 -16.95
C ARG A 80 12.71 4.47 -15.86
N GLU A 81 12.37 3.87 -14.73
CA GLU A 81 11.47 4.43 -13.71
C GLU A 81 12.21 4.73 -12.39
N ARG A 82 13.44 5.26 -12.50
CA ARG A 82 14.29 5.66 -11.37
C ARG A 82 13.86 6.97 -10.71
N THR A 83 13.14 7.82 -11.45
CA THR A 83 12.49 9.04 -10.96
C THR A 83 10.99 8.86 -10.98
N ALA A 84 10.28 9.57 -10.10
CA ALA A 84 8.85 9.76 -10.21
C ALA A 84 8.57 10.69 -11.41
N PRO A 85 7.97 10.21 -12.51
CA PRO A 85 7.56 11.11 -13.56
C PRO A 85 6.40 11.98 -13.03
N GLY A 86 6.26 13.22 -13.52
CA GLY A 86 5.13 14.07 -13.13
C GLY A 86 3.77 13.43 -13.39
N SER A 87 3.67 12.56 -14.41
CA SER A 87 2.48 11.76 -14.69
C SER A 87 2.11 10.75 -13.60
N MET A 88 3.03 10.41 -12.68
CA MET A 88 2.75 9.55 -11.52
C MET A 88 1.81 10.24 -10.53
N VAL A 89 1.96 11.55 -10.35
CA VAL A 89 1.21 12.35 -9.35
C VAL A 89 0.14 13.24 -9.99
N ALA A 90 0.28 13.58 -11.29
CA ALA A 90 -0.68 14.36 -12.04
C ALA A 90 -1.80 13.50 -12.66
N GLN A 91 -2.40 12.60 -11.87
CA GLN A 91 -3.52 11.80 -12.35
C GLN A 91 -4.78 12.64 -12.51
N PRO A 92 -5.56 12.46 -13.61
CA PRO A 92 -6.80 13.18 -13.78
C PRO A 92 -7.78 12.91 -12.63
N GLY A 93 -8.23 13.96 -11.96
CA GLY A 93 -9.17 13.89 -10.85
C GLY A 93 -9.10 15.15 -9.99
N THR A 94 -9.75 15.11 -8.84
CA THR A 94 -9.72 16.17 -7.84
C THR A 94 -9.07 15.62 -6.58
N THR A 95 -8.09 16.35 -6.04
CA THR A 95 -7.41 15.98 -4.79
C THR A 95 -7.60 17.10 -3.78
N ALA A 96 -7.98 16.74 -2.55
CA ALA A 96 -7.96 17.65 -1.40
C ALA A 96 -7.01 17.11 -0.34
N THR A 97 -6.35 18.00 0.38
CA THR A 97 -5.36 17.65 1.41
C THR A 97 -5.59 18.51 2.65
N TRP A 98 -5.54 17.88 3.81
CA TRP A 98 -5.70 18.53 5.11
C TRP A 98 -4.64 18.07 6.09
N GLN A 99 -4.09 18.97 6.88
CA GLN A 99 -3.40 18.62 8.11
C GLN A 99 -4.43 18.29 9.19
N LEU A 100 -4.24 17.16 9.87
CA LEU A 100 -5.07 16.72 10.99
C LEU A 100 -4.36 17.01 12.31
N TYR A 101 -5.08 17.68 13.20
CA TYR A 101 -4.71 17.87 14.60
C TYR A 101 -5.71 17.10 15.46
N PRO A 102 -5.39 15.85 15.85
CA PRO A 102 -6.29 15.06 16.69
C PRO A 102 -6.52 15.73 18.04
N ASP A 103 -7.67 15.49 18.65
CA ASP A 103 -7.95 16.01 19.99
C ASP A 103 -6.92 15.48 20.99
N HIS A 104 -6.56 16.32 21.97
CA HIS A 104 -5.56 15.95 22.96
C HIS A 104 -5.96 14.67 23.69
N GLY A 105 -5.02 13.75 23.86
CA GLY A 105 -5.29 12.47 24.54
C GLY A 105 -5.94 11.39 23.66
N THR A 106 -6.33 11.69 22.40
CA THR A 106 -7.03 10.73 21.52
C THR A 106 -6.28 9.41 21.37
N MET A 107 -4.95 9.47 21.26
CA MET A 107 -4.13 8.28 21.10
C MET A 107 -3.76 7.63 22.43
N GLN A 108 -3.91 8.32 23.56
CA GLN A 108 -3.58 7.87 24.90
C GLN A 108 -4.77 7.15 25.56
N ASP A 109 -6.00 7.63 25.33
CA ASP A 109 -7.24 7.04 25.84
C ASP A 109 -7.75 5.91 24.90
N PRO A 110 -7.93 4.67 25.39
CA PRO A 110 -8.48 3.58 24.60
C PRO A 110 -9.87 3.85 24.01
N HIS A 111 -10.75 4.59 24.72
CA HIS A 111 -12.10 4.86 24.24
C HIS A 111 -12.10 5.87 23.10
N SER A 112 -11.41 7.00 23.29
CA SER A 112 -11.22 8.01 22.25
C SER A 112 -10.52 7.44 21.02
N ARG A 113 -9.53 6.56 21.22
CA ARG A 113 -8.85 5.83 20.16
C ARG A 113 -9.81 4.92 19.38
N MET A 114 -10.69 4.18 20.05
CA MET A 114 -11.69 3.35 19.38
C MET A 114 -12.66 4.18 18.56
N ALA A 115 -13.16 5.28 19.13
CA ALA A 115 -14.04 6.23 18.43
C ALA A 115 -13.38 6.86 17.20
N PHE A 116 -12.07 7.15 17.28
CA PHE A 116 -11.27 7.60 16.16
C PHE A 116 -11.24 6.57 15.02
N HIS A 117 -11.00 5.29 15.33
CA HIS A 117 -11.01 4.22 14.31
C HIS A 117 -12.38 4.02 13.69
N ASP A 118 -13.45 4.10 14.48
CA ASP A 118 -14.81 4.00 13.97
C ASP A 118 -15.15 5.16 13.03
N ALA A 119 -14.77 6.39 13.38
CA ALA A 119 -14.94 7.56 12.53
C ALA A 119 -14.17 7.45 11.22
N PHE A 120 -12.90 7.01 11.28
CA PHE A 120 -12.10 6.77 10.09
C PHE A 120 -12.69 5.67 9.21
N SER A 121 -13.18 4.57 9.82
CA SER A 121 -13.83 3.46 9.13
C SER A 121 -15.11 3.89 8.40
N ARG A 122 -15.94 4.75 9.01
CA ARG A 122 -17.12 5.32 8.35
C ARG A 122 -16.76 6.13 7.11
N ALA A 123 -15.70 6.94 7.17
CA ALA A 123 -15.23 7.70 6.01
C ALA A 123 -14.81 6.78 4.86
N LEU A 124 -14.07 5.70 5.17
CA LEU A 124 -13.68 4.69 4.17
C LEU A 124 -14.90 3.93 3.61
N ALA A 125 -15.90 3.63 4.44
CA ALA A 125 -17.13 3.00 4.01
C ALA A 125 -17.90 3.90 3.02
N PHE A 126 -18.05 5.19 3.34
CA PHE A 126 -18.63 6.18 2.44
C PHE A 126 -17.89 6.24 1.10
N ALA A 127 -16.55 6.35 1.14
CA ALA A 127 -15.71 6.39 -0.06
C ALA A 127 -15.89 5.14 -0.93
N GLY A 128 -15.90 3.94 -0.33
CA GLY A 128 -16.15 2.70 -1.04
C GLY A 128 -17.56 2.63 -1.67
N GLY A 129 -18.54 3.25 -1.03
CA GLY A 129 -19.92 3.34 -1.52
C GLY A 129 -20.12 4.26 -2.72
N GLN A 130 -19.23 5.23 -2.96
CA GLN A 130 -19.37 6.17 -4.09
C GLN A 130 -18.96 5.55 -5.43
N ALA A 131 -18.07 4.56 -5.40
CA ALA A 131 -17.43 4.03 -6.60
C ALA A 131 -18.10 2.76 -7.12
N ARG A 132 -18.37 2.69 -8.44
CA ARG A 132 -18.74 1.43 -9.13
C ARG A 132 -17.53 0.71 -9.71
N THR A 133 -16.52 1.45 -10.17
CA THR A 133 -15.35 0.91 -10.92
C THR A 133 -14.04 1.65 -10.68
N ALA A 134 -14.04 2.99 -10.64
CA ALA A 134 -12.88 3.82 -10.30
C ALA A 134 -12.87 4.08 -8.78
N GLY A 135 -11.76 3.79 -8.09
CA GLY A 135 -11.69 3.86 -6.63
C GLY A 135 -11.23 5.23 -6.13
N ILE A 136 -11.92 5.77 -5.11
CA ILE A 136 -11.42 6.87 -4.29
C ILE A 136 -10.19 6.38 -3.52
N GLN A 137 -9.19 7.23 -3.38
CA GLN A 137 -7.99 6.93 -2.61
C GLN A 137 -7.90 7.88 -1.42
N VAL A 138 -7.68 7.33 -0.23
CA VAL A 138 -7.45 8.09 1.00
C VAL A 138 -6.03 7.79 1.44
N HIS A 139 -5.20 8.81 1.50
CA HIS A 139 -3.79 8.70 1.86
C HIS A 139 -3.56 9.41 3.18
N VAL A 140 -3.07 8.69 4.18
CA VAL A 140 -2.68 9.28 5.47
C VAL A 140 -1.17 9.24 5.54
N THR A 141 -0.56 10.40 5.71
CA THR A 141 0.90 10.55 5.84
C THR A 141 1.23 11.12 7.20
N HIS A 142 2.34 10.68 7.73
CA HIS A 142 2.89 11.11 9.00
C HIS A 142 4.36 11.41 8.80
N HIS A 143 4.80 12.52 9.34
CA HIS A 143 6.21 12.88 9.40
C HIS A 143 6.56 13.18 10.84
N ALA A 144 7.61 12.55 11.35
CA ALA A 144 8.13 12.78 12.68
C ALA A 144 9.61 13.18 12.57
N ALA A 145 9.95 14.30 13.20
CA ALA A 145 11.33 14.71 13.46
C ALA A 145 11.56 14.62 14.96
N VAL A 146 12.53 13.81 15.37
CA VAL A 146 12.81 13.50 16.78
C VAL A 146 14.14 14.15 17.18
N GLU A 147 14.03 15.29 17.85
CA GLU A 147 15.16 16.04 18.43
C GLU A 147 14.95 16.22 19.95
N GLU A 148 15.28 17.38 20.53
CA GLU A 148 14.93 17.72 21.92
C GLU A 148 13.41 17.69 22.14
N PHE A 149 12.65 18.13 21.14
CA PHE A 149 11.20 17.98 21.06
C PHE A 149 10.85 17.17 19.82
N THR A 150 9.81 16.33 19.92
CA THR A 150 9.29 15.60 18.76
C THR A 150 8.27 16.46 18.02
N ALA A 151 8.61 16.86 16.79
CA ALA A 151 7.64 17.44 15.87
C ALA A 151 6.93 16.31 15.11
N HIS A 152 5.59 16.30 15.12
CA HIS A 152 4.79 15.31 14.40
C HIS A 152 3.72 16.00 13.57
N THR A 153 3.73 15.74 12.27
CA THR A 153 2.74 16.25 11.33
C THR A 153 1.96 15.07 10.76
N GLN A 154 0.63 15.16 10.79
CA GLN A 154 -0.27 14.21 10.16
C GLN A 154 -1.09 14.90 9.07
N THR A 155 -1.13 14.29 7.89
CA THR A 155 -1.84 14.84 6.73
C THR A 155 -2.73 13.76 6.11
N ILE A 156 -3.98 14.12 5.79
CA ILE A 156 -4.94 13.30 5.06
C ILE A 156 -5.12 13.90 3.66
N SER A 157 -4.85 13.11 2.62
CA SER A 157 -5.07 13.48 1.24
C SER A 157 -6.09 12.54 0.60
N VAL A 158 -7.12 13.10 -0.01
CA VAL A 158 -8.17 12.34 -0.70
C VAL A 158 -8.09 12.64 -2.18
N HIS A 159 -7.96 11.61 -3.00
CA HIS A 159 -8.05 11.71 -4.45
C HIS A 159 -9.32 11.05 -4.97
N VAL A 160 -10.12 11.83 -5.70
CA VAL A 160 -11.30 11.39 -6.43
C VAL A 160 -10.95 11.36 -7.93
N PRO A 161 -10.82 10.16 -8.54
CA PRO A 161 -10.48 10.05 -9.95
C PRO A 161 -11.49 10.73 -10.88
N LYS A 162 -11.00 11.25 -12.01
CA LYS A 162 -11.85 11.75 -13.10
C LYS A 162 -12.80 10.65 -13.57
N GLY A 163 -14.10 10.91 -13.50
CA GLY A 163 -15.16 9.97 -13.90
C GLY A 163 -16.11 9.55 -12.78
N LEU A 164 -15.73 9.76 -11.51
CA LEU A 164 -16.71 9.86 -10.42
C LEU A 164 -17.32 11.27 -10.48
N GLY A 165 -18.59 11.37 -10.88
CA GLY A 165 -19.31 12.65 -10.84
C GLY A 165 -19.37 13.22 -9.41
N HIS A 166 -19.58 14.53 -9.29
CA HIS A 166 -19.71 15.24 -7.99
C HIS A 166 -18.50 15.13 -7.06
N ALA A 167 -17.28 15.27 -7.61
CA ALA A 167 -16.04 15.18 -6.83
C ALA A 167 -16.03 16.12 -5.61
N GLU A 168 -16.50 17.35 -5.77
CA GLU A 168 -16.61 18.34 -4.69
C GLU A 168 -17.54 17.86 -3.55
N ARG A 169 -18.70 17.28 -3.89
CA ARG A 169 -19.62 16.72 -2.89
C ARG A 169 -18.97 15.60 -2.11
N ILE A 170 -18.26 14.70 -2.81
CA ILE A 170 -17.56 13.56 -2.21
C ILE A 170 -16.47 14.06 -1.26
N ILE A 171 -15.66 15.00 -1.71
CA ILE A 171 -14.58 15.61 -0.92
C ILE A 171 -15.15 16.31 0.31
N GLY A 172 -16.17 17.17 0.16
CA GLY A 172 -16.79 17.87 1.29
C GLY A 172 -17.47 16.92 2.29
N THR A 173 -18.03 15.80 1.82
CA THR A 173 -18.57 14.78 2.75
C THR A 173 -17.45 14.07 3.51
N LEU A 174 -16.36 13.72 2.84
CA LEU A 174 -15.20 13.10 3.48
C LEU A 174 -14.49 14.05 4.45
N GLU A 175 -14.39 15.34 4.11
CA GLU A 175 -13.91 16.37 5.01
C GLU A 175 -14.74 16.43 6.29
N GLY A 176 -16.07 16.44 6.17
CA GLY A 176 -16.98 16.40 7.33
C GLY A 176 -16.85 15.13 8.18
N GLU A 177 -16.60 13.97 7.57
CA GLU A 177 -16.33 12.73 8.31
C GLU A 177 -14.96 12.76 9.00
N PHE A 178 -13.92 13.29 8.34
CA PHE A 178 -12.59 13.41 8.93
C PHE A 178 -12.49 14.51 9.99
N ALA A 179 -13.32 15.55 9.93
CA ALA A 179 -13.40 16.60 10.96
C ALA A 179 -13.86 16.05 12.32
N ARG A 180 -14.44 14.83 12.35
CA ARG A 180 -14.76 14.13 13.61
C ARG A 180 -13.53 13.54 14.30
N LEU A 181 -12.38 13.51 13.63
CA LEU A 181 -11.12 12.99 14.17
C LEU A 181 -10.32 14.06 14.93
N GLY A 182 -10.70 15.33 14.79
CA GLY A 182 -10.00 16.50 15.32
C GLY A 182 -10.09 17.68 14.35
N ALA A 183 -9.29 18.71 14.59
CA ALA A 183 -9.27 19.88 13.73
C ALA A 183 -8.57 19.57 12.39
N LEU A 184 -9.20 20.01 11.29
CA LEU A 184 -8.65 19.92 9.95
C LEU A 184 -8.30 21.31 9.43
N THR A 185 -7.10 21.44 8.88
CA THR A 185 -6.65 22.66 8.19
C THR A 185 -6.32 22.30 6.76
N SER A 186 -6.96 22.97 5.79
CA SER A 186 -6.61 22.82 4.37
C SER A 186 -5.12 23.08 4.15
N ALA A 187 -4.46 22.20 3.42
CA ALA A 187 -3.03 22.28 3.17
C ALA A 187 -2.73 22.04 1.69
N GLU A 188 -1.92 22.93 1.11
CA GLU A 188 -1.35 22.71 -0.21
C GLU A 188 -0.06 21.89 -0.05
N PRO A 189 0.04 20.71 -0.70
CA PRO A 189 1.27 19.92 -0.66
C PRO A 189 2.44 20.70 -1.26
N ALA A 190 3.56 20.77 -0.53
CA ALA A 190 4.81 21.26 -1.10
C ALA A 190 5.21 20.43 -2.34
N PRO A 191 5.93 21.01 -3.31
CA PRO A 191 6.40 20.28 -4.49
C PRO A 191 7.13 18.97 -4.14
N VAL A 192 7.04 17.97 -5.02
CA VAL A 192 7.82 16.74 -4.86
C VAL A 192 9.30 17.08 -5.04
N LEU A 193 10.10 16.79 -4.01
CA LEU A 193 11.54 16.99 -4.01
C LEU A 193 12.21 16.27 -5.20
N GLU A 194 13.11 16.96 -5.89
CA GLU A 194 13.85 16.42 -7.02
C GLU A 194 15.06 15.60 -6.56
N VAL A 195 15.48 14.62 -7.38
CA VAL A 195 16.65 13.79 -7.04
C VAL A 195 17.91 14.38 -7.65
N VAL A 196 18.81 14.86 -6.80
CA VAL A 196 20.11 15.39 -7.19
C VAL A 196 21.21 14.32 -7.18
N GLU A 197 21.10 13.31 -6.31
CA GLU A 197 22.12 12.27 -6.14
C GLU A 197 21.51 10.87 -5.99
N ARG A 198 22.25 9.83 -6.37
CA ARG A 198 21.85 8.43 -6.17
C ARG A 198 23.02 7.59 -5.70
N GLY A 199 22.76 6.76 -4.70
CA GLY A 199 23.68 5.73 -4.28
C GLY A 199 23.06 4.33 -4.23
N PRO A 200 23.76 3.37 -3.62
CA PRO A 200 23.34 1.98 -3.54
C PRO A 200 22.14 1.79 -2.59
N GLY A 201 20.95 2.12 -3.07
CA GLY A 201 19.70 1.93 -2.34
C GLY A 201 19.17 3.15 -1.60
N TRP A 202 19.73 4.34 -1.84
CA TRP A 202 19.23 5.63 -1.35
C TRP A 202 19.19 6.67 -2.48
N VAL A 203 18.46 7.78 -2.26
CA VAL A 203 18.44 8.96 -3.13
C VAL A 203 18.76 10.21 -2.32
N GLY A 204 19.58 11.11 -2.86
CA GLY A 204 19.78 12.46 -2.34
C GLY A 204 18.84 13.43 -3.04
N LEU A 205 18.16 14.28 -2.26
CA LEU A 205 17.15 15.21 -2.73
C LEU A 205 17.66 16.65 -2.76
N ASP A 206 16.95 17.51 -3.49
CA ASP A 206 17.27 18.94 -3.67
C ASP A 206 17.20 19.77 -2.38
N ASP A 207 16.56 19.27 -1.33
CA ASP A 207 16.59 19.84 0.02
C ASP A 207 17.84 19.46 0.83
N GLY A 208 18.78 18.72 0.23
CA GLY A 208 20.03 18.28 0.85
C GLY A 208 19.90 17.01 1.69
N ARG A 209 18.70 16.43 1.83
CA ARG A 209 18.50 15.20 2.60
C ARG A 209 18.60 13.96 1.73
N TYR A 210 18.93 12.85 2.39
CA TYR A 210 19.02 11.53 1.80
C TYR A 210 17.85 10.67 2.29
N ALA A 211 17.20 9.95 1.38
CA ALA A 211 16.02 9.16 1.66
C ALA A 211 16.18 7.69 1.25
N VAL A 212 15.68 6.81 2.10
CA VAL A 212 15.47 5.39 1.81
C VAL A 212 14.05 5.01 2.21
N THR A 213 13.32 4.37 1.30
CA THR A 213 11.94 3.97 1.54
C THR A 213 11.76 2.44 1.44
N ALA A 214 11.03 1.90 2.41
CA ALA A 214 10.53 0.54 2.42
C ALA A 214 9.01 0.51 2.20
N ARG A 215 8.53 -0.56 1.57
CA ARG A 215 7.13 -0.97 1.64
C ARG A 215 6.95 -1.91 2.82
N ILE A 216 5.85 -1.74 3.55
CA ILE A 216 5.46 -2.68 4.60
C ILE A 216 4.62 -3.80 3.97
N THR A 217 5.14 -5.02 4.05
CA THR A 217 4.57 -6.19 3.36
C THR A 217 3.93 -7.21 4.31
N GLY A 218 4.17 -7.10 5.61
CA GLY A 218 3.57 -7.94 6.63
C GLY A 218 3.41 -7.19 7.94
N TRP A 219 2.25 -7.35 8.55
CA TRP A 219 1.89 -6.81 9.86
C TRP A 219 1.89 -7.97 10.87
N PRO A 220 2.31 -7.75 12.13
CA PRO A 220 2.12 -8.76 13.16
C PRO A 220 0.61 -8.97 13.41
N ASP A 221 0.16 -10.22 13.38
CA ASP A 221 -1.27 -10.54 13.42
C ASP A 221 -1.93 -10.28 14.79
N GLU A 222 -1.21 -10.21 15.93
CA GLU A 222 -1.90 -10.52 17.19
C GLU A 222 -1.66 -9.70 18.47
N THR A 223 -0.65 -8.83 18.68
CA THR A 223 -0.47 -8.35 20.09
C THR A 223 -0.07 -6.91 20.41
N ASP A 224 0.61 -6.15 19.55
CA ASP A 224 1.18 -4.88 20.07
C ASP A 224 0.70 -3.57 19.43
N GLY A 225 0.03 -3.65 18.28
CA GLY A 225 -0.68 -2.61 17.48
C GLY A 225 -0.42 -1.10 17.60
N ASP A 226 0.65 -0.66 18.24
CA ASP A 226 1.18 0.70 18.24
C ASP A 226 2.36 0.78 17.27
N LEU A 227 2.09 0.37 16.03
CA LEU A 227 3.01 0.43 14.90
C LEU A 227 3.53 1.84 14.67
N MET A 228 2.67 2.84 14.88
CA MET A 228 3.03 4.24 14.75
C MET A 228 4.13 4.62 15.71
N ARG A 229 3.97 4.35 17.01
CA ARG A 229 5.04 4.62 17.97
C ARG A 229 6.31 3.83 17.64
N LYS A 230 6.17 2.54 17.36
CA LYS A 230 7.32 1.64 17.13
C LYS A 230 8.11 2.00 15.87
N VAL A 231 7.42 2.40 14.81
CA VAL A 231 8.02 2.64 13.48
C VAL A 231 8.35 4.11 13.24
N LEU A 232 7.49 5.06 13.61
CA LEU A 232 7.77 6.50 13.44
C LEU A 232 8.63 7.07 14.56
N LEU A 233 8.32 6.74 15.82
CA LEU A 233 8.97 7.39 16.97
C LEU A 233 10.18 6.61 17.49
N GLY A 234 10.37 5.38 17.02
CA GLY A 234 11.32 4.44 17.62
C GLY A 234 10.90 4.03 19.04
N ASP A 235 11.57 3.03 19.60
CA ASP A 235 11.22 2.47 20.92
C ASP A 235 11.58 3.41 22.10
N GLY A 236 11.42 4.74 22.00
CA GLY A 236 11.55 5.70 23.12
C GLY A 236 12.85 5.68 23.93
N LYS A 237 13.80 4.82 23.55
CA LYS A 237 15.14 4.58 24.10
C LYS A 237 16.17 4.86 23.01
N ALA A 238 15.87 5.82 22.13
CA ALA A 238 16.94 6.51 21.41
C ALA A 238 17.75 7.17 22.52
N ASP A 239 18.88 6.55 22.85
CA ASP A 239 19.81 7.02 23.84
C ASP A 239 20.11 8.49 23.54
N HIS A 240 19.53 9.42 24.31
CA HIS A 240 19.73 10.87 24.15
C HIS A 240 21.22 11.26 24.29
N LYS A 241 22.08 10.30 24.60
CA LYS A 241 23.53 10.41 24.67
C LYS A 241 24.25 10.13 23.35
N ASN A 242 23.54 9.78 22.27
CA ASN A 242 24.15 9.60 20.96
C ASN A 242 23.66 10.65 19.95
N PRO A 243 24.23 11.87 19.97
CA PRO A 243 23.80 13.01 19.15
C PRO A 243 24.08 12.86 17.65
N LEU A 244 24.55 11.69 17.19
CA LEU A 244 24.83 11.38 15.79
C LEU A 244 23.60 10.93 14.98
N PHE A 245 22.42 10.79 15.61
CA PHE A 245 21.28 10.14 14.96
C PHE A 245 20.01 10.98 15.03
N VAL A 246 19.88 11.92 14.09
CA VAL A 246 18.59 12.53 13.73
C VAL A 246 17.71 11.40 13.18
N THR A 247 16.62 11.07 13.86
CA THR A 247 15.71 9.98 13.46
C THR A 247 14.45 10.50 12.81
N ASP A 248 14.65 11.30 11.76
CA ASP A 248 13.56 11.73 10.89
C ASP A 248 12.97 10.52 10.17
N ARG A 249 11.64 10.38 10.28
CA ARG A 249 10.89 9.29 9.63
C ARG A 249 9.60 9.81 9.05
N SER A 250 9.29 9.33 7.85
CA SER A 250 7.97 9.52 7.24
C SER A 250 7.30 8.16 7.08
N PHE A 251 6.04 8.06 7.46
CA PHE A 251 5.24 6.86 7.31
C PHE A 251 3.93 7.24 6.64
N ALA A 252 3.45 6.37 5.77
CA ALA A 252 2.20 6.62 5.10
C ALA A 252 1.41 5.34 4.87
N VAL A 253 0.09 5.49 4.87
CA VAL A 253 -0.87 4.44 4.56
C VAL A 253 -1.84 4.95 3.50
N LEU A 254 -1.85 4.25 2.38
CA LEU A 254 -2.77 4.48 1.28
C LEU A 254 -3.89 3.44 1.34
N TYR A 255 -5.07 3.94 1.63
CA TYR A 255 -6.33 3.20 1.66
C TYR A 255 -7.03 3.33 0.31
N ARG A 256 -7.38 2.20 -0.27
CA ARG A 256 -8.23 2.13 -1.47
C ARG A 256 -9.49 1.33 -1.13
N PRO A 257 -10.54 2.01 -0.62
CA PRO A 257 -11.82 1.39 -0.34
C PRO A 257 -12.38 0.71 -1.59
N MET A 258 -12.74 -0.56 -1.46
CA MET A 258 -13.25 -1.36 -2.57
C MET A 258 -14.76 -1.16 -2.71
N PRO A 259 -15.26 -0.91 -3.94
CA PRO A 259 -16.69 -0.98 -4.24
C PRO A 259 -17.31 -2.30 -3.75
N PRO A 260 -18.57 -2.32 -3.27
CA PRO A 260 -19.21 -3.53 -2.74
C PRO A 260 -19.13 -4.74 -3.69
N GLY A 261 -19.31 -4.52 -5.00
CA GLY A 261 -19.19 -5.57 -6.01
C GLY A 261 -17.76 -6.10 -6.18
N GLN A 262 -16.74 -5.24 -6.02
CA GLN A 262 -15.34 -5.68 -6.01
C GLN A 262 -14.98 -6.37 -4.70
N ALA A 263 -15.48 -5.88 -3.57
CA ALA A 263 -15.26 -6.45 -2.25
C ALA A 263 -15.81 -7.90 -2.17
N ARG A 264 -17.04 -8.12 -2.64
CA ARG A 264 -17.64 -9.48 -2.75
C ARG A 264 -16.84 -10.41 -3.66
N ARG A 265 -16.39 -9.92 -4.82
CA ARG A 265 -15.54 -10.71 -5.73
C ARG A 265 -14.19 -11.03 -5.10
N SER A 266 -13.58 -10.08 -4.39
CA SER A 266 -12.32 -10.29 -3.67
C SER A 266 -12.46 -11.35 -2.59
N ALA A 267 -13.51 -11.27 -1.77
CA ALA A 267 -13.80 -12.28 -0.75
C ALA A 267 -14.02 -13.68 -1.35
N LYS A 268 -14.75 -13.78 -2.48
CA LYS A 268 -14.93 -15.05 -3.20
C LYS A 268 -13.59 -15.63 -3.69
N TRP A 269 -12.72 -14.79 -4.26
CA TRP A 269 -11.39 -15.23 -4.69
C TRP A 269 -10.47 -15.60 -3.53
N GLN A 270 -10.59 -14.92 -2.39
CA GLN A 270 -9.86 -15.25 -1.17
C GLN A 270 -10.25 -16.65 -0.66
N SER A 271 -11.56 -16.94 -0.58
CA SER A 271 -12.08 -18.27 -0.21
C SER A 271 -11.58 -19.35 -1.18
N ALA A 272 -11.74 -19.13 -2.49
CA ALA A 272 -11.33 -20.10 -3.50
C ALA A 272 -9.81 -20.34 -3.52
N ALA A 273 -8.99 -19.31 -3.31
CA ALA A 273 -7.55 -19.46 -3.21
C ALA A 273 -7.13 -20.19 -1.92
N ALA A 274 -7.80 -19.91 -0.80
CA ALA A 274 -7.54 -20.60 0.46
C ALA A 274 -7.83 -22.10 0.37
N GLU A 275 -8.97 -22.47 -0.26
CA GLU A 275 -9.37 -23.85 -0.52
C GLU A 275 -8.40 -24.57 -1.47
N ALA A 276 -7.86 -23.86 -2.47
CA ALA A 276 -6.97 -24.46 -3.48
C ALA A 276 -5.51 -24.61 -3.04
N PHE A 277 -5.03 -23.86 -2.04
CA PHE A 277 -3.58 -23.74 -1.75
C PHE A 277 -3.12 -24.22 -0.38
N THR A 278 -3.95 -24.84 0.45
CA THR A 278 -3.52 -25.27 1.81
C THR A 278 -3.82 -26.74 2.09
N THR A 279 -2.77 -27.56 2.23
CA THR A 279 -2.82 -28.91 2.83
C THR A 279 -2.51 -28.89 4.35
N ASP A 280 -2.18 -27.70 4.87
CA ASP A 280 -1.80 -27.44 6.26
C ASP A 280 -3.03 -26.98 7.05
N LYS A 281 -3.44 -27.79 8.03
CA LYS A 281 -4.64 -27.56 8.86
C LYS A 281 -4.56 -26.26 9.68
N ILE A 282 -3.38 -25.80 10.06
CA ILE A 282 -3.22 -24.54 10.82
C ILE A 282 -3.46 -23.34 9.91
N LYS A 283 -2.92 -23.37 8.69
CA LYS A 283 -3.18 -22.33 7.68
C LYS A 283 -4.64 -22.35 7.22
N GLN A 284 -5.24 -23.54 7.13
CA GLN A 284 -6.65 -23.69 6.84
C GLN A 284 -7.52 -23.05 7.94
N ALA A 285 -7.26 -23.33 9.22
CA ALA A 285 -7.99 -22.73 10.34
C ALA A 285 -7.81 -21.20 10.43
N ALA A 286 -6.59 -20.68 10.25
CA ALA A 286 -6.34 -19.25 10.19
C ALA A 286 -7.09 -18.57 9.02
N ASN A 287 -7.16 -19.25 7.87
CA ASN A 287 -7.92 -18.79 6.71
C ASN A 287 -9.44 -18.81 6.95
N GLU A 288 -9.97 -19.82 7.65
CA GLU A 288 -11.39 -19.91 8.01
C GLU A 288 -11.80 -18.74 8.94
N ILE A 289 -10.96 -18.42 9.93
CA ILE A 289 -11.16 -17.25 10.81
C ILE A 289 -11.16 -15.95 10.00
N ALA A 290 -10.17 -15.75 9.12
CA ALA A 290 -10.06 -14.57 8.27
C ALA A 290 -11.24 -14.44 7.29
N THR A 291 -11.69 -15.56 6.72
CA THR A 291 -12.83 -15.61 5.80
C THR A 291 -14.14 -15.32 6.55
N GLY A 292 -14.32 -15.86 7.75
CA GLY A 292 -15.46 -15.58 8.63
C GLY A 292 -15.54 -14.11 9.03
N ALA A 293 -14.41 -13.50 9.42
CA ALA A 293 -14.33 -12.07 9.74
C ALA A 293 -14.64 -11.19 8.51
N THR A 294 -14.10 -11.56 7.33
CA THR A 294 -14.36 -10.86 6.06
C THR A 294 -15.83 -10.96 5.66
N HIS A 295 -16.44 -12.12 5.82
CA HIS A 295 -17.85 -12.34 5.55
C HIS A 295 -18.73 -11.54 6.52
N GLY A 296 -18.45 -11.58 7.82
CA GLY A 296 -19.15 -10.80 8.85
C GLY A 296 -19.06 -9.30 8.60
N ALA A 297 -17.87 -8.80 8.26
CA ALA A 297 -17.65 -7.39 7.89
C ALA A 297 -18.51 -6.98 6.69
N LEU A 298 -18.53 -7.81 5.62
CA LEU A 298 -19.35 -7.54 4.44
C LEU A 298 -20.86 -7.61 4.71
N VAL A 299 -21.32 -8.53 5.57
CA VAL A 299 -22.72 -8.64 5.98
C VAL A 299 -23.15 -7.43 6.81
N GLN A 300 -22.26 -6.90 7.66
CA GLN A 300 -22.48 -5.69 8.46
C GLN A 300 -22.30 -4.39 7.65
N GLY A 301 -22.05 -4.48 6.34
CA GLY A 301 -21.91 -3.31 5.46
C GLY A 301 -20.55 -2.61 5.53
N ALA A 302 -19.55 -3.23 6.15
CA ALA A 302 -18.19 -2.72 6.16
C ALA A 302 -17.55 -2.84 4.76
N THR A 303 -16.71 -1.86 4.43
CA THR A 303 -15.99 -1.83 3.16
C THR A 303 -14.64 -2.52 3.31
N LEU A 304 -14.33 -3.45 2.41
CA LEU A 304 -12.96 -3.99 2.29
C LEU A 304 -12.04 -2.92 1.73
N VAL A 305 -10.84 -2.82 2.29
CA VAL A 305 -9.87 -1.79 1.91
C VAL A 305 -8.59 -2.47 1.44
N ASP A 306 -8.13 -2.10 0.25
CA ASP A 306 -6.79 -2.43 -0.20
C ASP A 306 -5.82 -1.40 0.38
N ILE A 307 -4.83 -1.88 1.13
CA ILE A 307 -3.93 -1.06 1.94
C ILE A 307 -2.51 -1.21 1.40
N ASP A 308 -1.85 -0.09 1.10
CA ASP A 308 -0.40 -0.01 0.94
C ASP A 308 0.18 0.88 2.03
N ALA A 309 1.32 0.48 2.61
CA ALA A 309 2.01 1.30 3.60
C ALA A 309 3.49 1.39 3.30
N TYR A 310 4.07 2.56 3.57
CA TYR A 310 5.44 2.90 3.27
C TYR A 310 6.11 3.58 4.46
N LEU A 311 7.40 3.34 4.60
CA LEU A 311 8.28 3.95 5.60
C LEU A 311 9.48 4.54 4.89
N THR A 312 9.66 5.85 4.97
CA THR A 312 10.89 6.55 4.57
C THR A 312 11.69 6.88 5.81
N VAL A 313 12.97 6.52 5.80
CA VAL A 313 13.96 6.99 6.75
C VAL A 313 14.87 8.00 6.06
N TRP A 314 15.27 8.99 6.83
CA TRP A 314 16.04 10.13 6.37
C TRP A 314 17.45 10.13 6.96
N GLY A 315 18.36 10.85 6.32
CA GLY A 315 19.67 11.16 6.86
C GLY A 315 20.29 12.35 6.12
N ASP A 316 21.24 13.01 6.76
CA ASP A 316 21.86 14.23 6.22
C ASP A 316 23.05 13.92 5.29
N ASN A 317 23.46 12.65 5.22
CA ASN A 317 24.51 12.17 4.34
C ASN A 317 24.32 10.69 3.99
N PRO A 318 25.07 10.14 3.00
CA PRO A 318 24.97 8.75 2.57
C PRO A 318 25.21 7.70 3.66
N GLU A 319 26.09 7.96 4.62
CA GLU A 319 26.39 7.03 5.72
C GLU A 319 25.22 7.03 6.72
N ALA A 320 24.77 8.21 7.14
CA ALA A 320 23.66 8.39 8.07
C ALA A 320 22.37 7.73 7.57
N VAL A 321 22.01 7.89 6.29
CA VAL A 321 20.79 7.26 5.75
C VAL A 321 20.91 5.74 5.66
N THR A 322 22.12 5.22 5.42
CA THR A 322 22.40 3.79 5.37
C THR A 322 22.30 3.16 6.76
N ASP A 323 22.82 3.85 7.77
CA ASP A 323 22.69 3.46 9.18
C ASP A 323 21.24 3.53 9.64
N ALA A 324 20.51 4.61 9.30
CA ALA A 324 19.09 4.76 9.60
C ALA A 324 18.25 3.61 9.02
N ARG A 325 18.54 3.20 7.77
CA ARG A 325 17.92 2.03 7.13
C ARG A 325 18.20 0.73 7.90
N TRP A 326 19.44 0.52 8.34
CA TRP A 326 19.81 -0.67 9.11
C TRP A 326 19.05 -0.71 10.44
N GLN A 327 19.00 0.42 11.16
CA GLN A 327 18.26 0.52 12.42
C GLN A 327 16.76 0.30 12.24
N ALA A 328 16.16 0.87 11.19
CA ALA A 328 14.75 0.63 10.90
C ALA A 328 14.45 -0.85 10.61
N SER A 329 15.38 -1.56 9.95
CA SER A 329 15.26 -3.01 9.74
C SER A 329 15.31 -3.77 11.07
N LEU A 330 16.27 -3.44 11.95
CA LEU A 330 16.38 -4.07 13.28
C LEU A 330 15.16 -3.82 14.17
N VAL A 331 14.58 -2.62 14.11
CA VAL A 331 13.35 -2.29 14.85
C VAL A 331 12.16 -3.06 14.26
N ALA A 332 12.04 -3.10 12.94
CA ALA A 332 10.99 -3.85 12.27
C ALA A 332 11.06 -5.34 12.60
N ASP A 333 12.24 -5.95 12.56
CA ASP A 333 12.47 -7.35 12.89
C ASP A 333 12.07 -7.68 14.34
N ARG A 334 12.45 -6.81 15.29
CA ARG A 334 12.02 -6.93 16.71
C ARG A 334 10.51 -6.97 16.86
N HIS A 335 9.80 -6.19 16.05
CA HIS A 335 8.34 -6.10 16.07
C HIS A 335 7.65 -7.01 15.06
N ARG A 336 8.39 -7.92 14.42
CA ARG A 336 7.90 -8.86 13.38
C ARG A 336 7.21 -8.16 12.20
N ILE A 337 7.62 -6.94 11.90
CA ILE A 337 7.15 -6.14 10.77
C ILE A 337 8.05 -6.47 9.57
N ARG A 338 7.45 -6.81 8.42
CA ARG A 338 8.24 -7.09 7.21
C ARG A 338 8.40 -5.82 6.38
N LEU A 339 9.64 -5.36 6.27
CA LEU A 339 10.05 -4.27 5.38
C LEU A 339 10.63 -4.82 4.09
N ASP A 340 10.15 -4.31 2.97
CA ASP A 340 10.71 -4.56 1.64
C ASP A 340 11.33 -3.26 1.11
N TRP A 341 12.66 -3.17 1.12
CA TRP A 341 13.40 -1.97 0.74
C TRP A 341 13.40 -1.80 -0.79
N LEU A 342 12.84 -0.69 -1.27
CA LEU A 342 12.53 -0.48 -2.69
C LEU A 342 13.72 0.08 -3.48
N THR A 343 14.83 -0.66 -3.46
CA THR A 343 16.07 -0.26 -4.13
C THR A 343 15.85 -0.02 -5.63
N GLY A 344 16.31 1.15 -6.12
CA GLY A 344 16.09 1.57 -7.51
C GLY A 344 14.73 2.21 -7.81
N GLN A 345 13.79 2.21 -6.86
CA GLN A 345 12.52 2.96 -6.94
C GLN A 345 12.38 4.00 -5.80
N GLN A 346 13.48 4.34 -5.13
CA GLN A 346 13.46 5.14 -3.91
C GLN A 346 12.78 6.50 -4.06
N HIS A 347 12.99 7.21 -5.17
CA HIS A 347 12.30 8.49 -5.39
C HIS A 347 10.78 8.33 -5.49
N ARG A 348 10.31 7.29 -6.19
CA ARG A 348 8.88 6.99 -6.32
C ARG A 348 8.31 6.56 -4.98
N ALA A 349 9.04 5.73 -4.25
CA ALA A 349 8.70 5.28 -2.92
C ALA A 349 8.58 6.43 -1.94
N HIS A 350 9.51 7.37 -1.98
CA HIS A 350 9.44 8.58 -1.18
C HIS A 350 8.16 9.39 -1.46
N VAL A 351 7.73 9.53 -2.72
CA VAL A 351 6.45 10.18 -3.06
C VAL A 351 5.25 9.53 -2.37
N MET A 352 5.29 8.21 -2.14
CA MET A 352 4.22 7.53 -1.40
C MET A 352 4.25 7.82 0.10
N THR A 353 5.27 8.50 0.62
CA THR A 353 5.31 9.02 1.98
C THR A 353 4.98 10.50 2.07
N THR A 354 4.59 11.14 0.96
CA THR A 354 4.15 12.53 0.90
C THR A 354 2.66 12.62 0.50
N PRO A 355 1.99 13.76 0.69
CA PRO A 355 0.57 13.92 0.32
C PRO A 355 0.25 13.54 -1.14
N HIS A 356 1.23 13.70 -2.03
CA HIS A 356 1.13 13.34 -3.45
C HIS A 356 0.85 11.86 -3.71
N GLY A 357 1.09 10.97 -2.74
CA GLY A 357 0.77 9.55 -2.86
C GLY A 357 -0.71 9.27 -3.16
N ALA A 358 -1.64 10.15 -2.75
CA ALA A 358 -3.08 9.95 -2.95
C ALA A 358 -3.50 9.86 -4.41
N SER A 359 -2.91 10.69 -5.27
CA SER A 359 -3.23 10.73 -6.70
C SER A 359 -2.49 9.67 -7.50
N THR A 360 -1.63 8.86 -6.88
CA THR A 360 -0.87 7.85 -7.63
C THR A 360 -1.77 6.69 -8.06
N ARG A 361 -1.46 6.10 -9.23
CA ARG A 361 -2.15 4.88 -9.66
C ARG A 361 -1.75 3.71 -8.78
N LYS A 362 -2.67 2.79 -8.56
CA LYS A 362 -2.34 1.48 -8.00
C LYS A 362 -1.26 0.79 -8.84
N GLY A 363 -0.21 0.29 -8.20
CA GLY A 363 0.96 -0.28 -8.89
C GLY A 363 1.95 0.77 -9.42
N ALA A 364 1.80 2.04 -9.04
CA ALA A 364 2.83 3.07 -9.26
C ALA A 364 4.17 2.71 -8.59
N ILE A 365 4.14 1.81 -7.61
CA ILE A 365 5.31 1.16 -7.02
C ILE A 365 5.09 -0.34 -7.10
N LEU A 366 6.11 -1.07 -7.53
CA LEU A 366 6.04 -2.53 -7.69
C LEU A 366 6.59 -3.27 -6.49
#